data_AF-A0A2G8SKI1-F1
#
_entry.id   AF-A0A2G8SKI1-F1
#
_cell.length_a   1.000
_cell.length_b   1.000
_cell.length_c   1.000
_cell.angle_alpha   90.00
_cell.angle_beta   90.00
_cell.angle_gamma   90.00
#
_symmetry.space_group_name_H-M   'P 1'
#
loop_
_entity.id
_entity.type
_entity.pdbx_description
1 polymer ?
#
loop_
_entity_poly.entity_id
_entity_poly.type
_entity_poly.pdbx_seq_one_letter_code
_entity_poly.pdbx_strand_id
1 'polypeptide(L)'
;MISSTDSSPSLRPDRVRLVVLMAPKPGLSFAEFDRYWLDVHAKVFSSIAIVKRNLLKYEQFHLDPRYDESIAAQSLARSKSRFRGIAIFEATSLDKIFEIFQDEEYLRVVVPDEHNFFDHENAQILAGPFATIIDL
;
A
#
# COMPACT_ATOMS: atom_id res chain seq x y z
N MET A 1 -30.03 18.33 -23.59
CA MET A 1 -29.09 18.83 -22.56
C MET A 1 -28.73 17.65 -21.69
N ILE A 2 -27.50 17.14 -21.81
CA ILE A 2 -27.01 16.09 -20.93
C ILE A 2 -26.62 16.79 -19.64
N SER A 3 -27.35 16.56 -18.56
CA SER A 3 -26.99 17.07 -17.24
C SER A 3 -25.74 16.32 -16.80
N SER A 4 -24.58 16.95 -17.01
CA SER A 4 -23.36 16.62 -16.30
C SER A 4 -23.63 16.90 -14.83
N THR A 5 -23.85 15.84 -14.05
CA THR A 5 -23.81 15.96 -12.59
C THR A 5 -22.39 16.35 -12.23
N ASP A 6 -22.21 17.63 -11.96
CA ASP A 6 -21.01 18.23 -11.42
C ASP A 6 -20.90 17.76 -9.96
N SER A 7 -20.55 16.49 -9.75
CA SER A 7 -20.37 15.95 -8.41
C SER A 7 -19.03 16.49 -7.89
N SER A 8 -19.09 17.49 -7.03
CA SER A 8 -17.90 17.96 -6.31
C SER A 8 -17.18 16.78 -5.65
N PRO A 9 -15.84 16.73 -5.69
CA PRO A 9 -15.11 15.65 -5.05
C PRO A 9 -15.47 15.58 -3.56
N SER A 10 -15.74 14.37 -3.08
CA SER A 10 -16.07 14.12 -1.68
C SER A 10 -15.32 12.91 -1.16
N LEU A 11 -15.09 12.89 0.16
CA LEU A 11 -14.57 11.72 0.84
C LEU A 11 -15.56 10.56 0.65
N ARG A 12 -15.04 9.40 0.23
CA ARG A 12 -15.83 8.18 0.01
C ARG A 12 -16.48 7.74 1.32
N PRO A 13 -17.82 7.67 1.38
CA PRO A 13 -18.54 7.22 2.57
C PRO A 13 -18.68 5.68 2.61
N ASP A 14 -18.51 5.00 1.48
CA ASP A 14 -18.76 3.57 1.30
C ASP A 14 -17.53 2.68 1.50
N ARG A 15 -16.35 3.28 1.66
CA ARG A 15 -15.07 2.58 1.76
C ARG A 15 -14.00 3.44 2.40
N VAL A 16 -12.97 2.77 2.89
CA VAL A 16 -11.80 3.37 3.51
C VAL A 16 -10.54 2.91 2.80
N ARG A 17 -9.44 3.61 3.05
CA ARG A 17 -8.10 3.21 2.63
C ARG A 17 -7.19 3.07 3.84
N LEU A 18 -6.43 1.99 3.88
CA LEU A 18 -5.27 1.84 4.77
C LEU A 18 -4.03 1.79 3.88
N VAL A 19 -3.02 2.57 4.24
CA VAL A 19 -1.73 2.58 3.58
C VAL A 19 -0.64 2.17 4.54
N VAL A 20 0.34 1.42 4.02
CA VAL A 20 1.54 1.04 4.77
C VAL A 20 2.74 1.68 4.10
N LEU A 21 3.46 2.53 4.81
CA LEU A 21 4.78 3.00 4.39
C LEU A 21 5.78 1.88 4.62
N MET A 22 6.26 1.29 3.53
CA MET A 22 6.99 0.03 3.56
C MET A 22 8.44 0.25 3.97
N ALA A 23 8.80 -0.17 5.18
CA ALA A 23 10.19 -0.19 5.62
C ALA A 23 10.86 -1.49 5.14
N PRO A 24 12.02 -1.43 4.47
CA PRO A 24 12.73 -2.63 4.05
C PRO A 24 13.41 -3.28 5.26
N LYS A 25 13.46 -4.61 5.26
CA LYS A 25 14.34 -5.34 6.16
C LYS A 25 15.79 -4.86 6.01
N PRO A 26 16.53 -4.64 7.12
CA PRO A 26 17.91 -4.19 7.07
C PRO A 26 18.81 -5.06 6.19
N GLY A 27 19.65 -4.43 5.38
CA GLY A 27 20.61 -5.11 4.51
C GLY A 27 20.11 -5.45 3.11
N LEU A 28 18.81 -5.32 2.82
CA LEU A 28 18.30 -5.47 1.45
C LEU A 28 18.66 -4.29 0.57
N SER A 29 19.10 -4.59 -0.64
CA SER A 29 19.16 -3.59 -1.71
C SER A 29 17.75 -3.18 -2.17
N PHE A 30 17.68 -2.06 -2.88
CA PHE A 30 16.44 -1.55 -3.43
C PHE A 30 15.79 -2.55 -4.41
N ALA A 31 16.58 -3.10 -5.32
CA ALA A 31 16.11 -4.05 -6.33
C ALA A 31 15.66 -5.39 -5.73
N GLU A 32 16.32 -5.86 -4.66
CA GLU A 32 15.90 -7.08 -3.97
C GLU A 32 14.55 -6.90 -3.28
N PHE A 33 14.36 -5.75 -2.60
CA PHE A 33 13.08 -5.41 -1.97
C PHE A 33 11.96 -5.35 -3.01
N ASP A 34 12.15 -4.58 -4.09
CA ASP A 34 11.12 -4.40 -5.13
C ASP A 34 10.73 -5.72 -5.77
N ARG A 35 11.74 -6.51 -6.17
CA ARG A 35 11.50 -7.82 -6.79
C ARG A 35 10.75 -8.75 -5.85
N TYR A 36 11.15 -8.84 -4.59
CA TYR A 36 10.48 -9.74 -3.64
C TYR A 36 9.04 -9.28 -3.38
N TRP A 37 8.86 -7.97 -3.15
CA TRP A 37 7.55 -7.41 -2.84
C TRP A 37 6.55 -7.55 -4.00
N LEU A 38 7.00 -7.28 -5.24
CA LEU A 38 6.16 -7.34 -6.43
C LEU A 38 5.97 -8.77 -6.96
N ASP A 39 7.06 -9.53 -7.11
CA ASP A 39 6.99 -10.79 -7.86
C ASP A 39 6.63 -11.99 -6.98
N VAL A 40 6.88 -11.91 -5.67
CA VAL A 40 6.67 -12.99 -4.71
C VAL A 40 5.54 -12.64 -3.76
N HIS A 41 5.75 -11.63 -2.90
CA HIS A 41 4.81 -11.30 -1.83
C HIS A 41 3.44 -10.91 -2.38
N ALA A 42 3.36 -10.14 -3.48
CA ALA A 42 2.08 -9.77 -4.09
C ALA A 42 1.21 -11.00 -4.42
N LYS A 43 1.84 -12.09 -4.90
CA LYS A 43 1.14 -13.35 -5.22
C LYS A 43 0.73 -14.09 -3.96
N VAL A 44 1.63 -14.18 -2.96
CA VAL A 44 1.34 -14.83 -1.68
C VAL A 44 0.16 -14.12 -0.99
N PHE A 45 0.26 -12.81 -0.79
CA PHE A 45 -0.76 -12.01 -0.14
C PHE A 45 -2.10 -12.03 -0.88
N SER A 46 -2.10 -11.86 -2.20
CA SER A 46 -3.36 -11.88 -2.97
C SER A 46 -3.97 -13.28 -3.14
N SER A 47 -3.26 -14.35 -2.79
CA SER A 47 -3.75 -15.73 -2.96
C SER A 47 -4.70 -16.18 -1.84
N ILE A 48 -4.53 -15.66 -0.61
CA ILE A 48 -5.24 -16.12 0.58
C ILE A 48 -6.72 -15.71 0.58
N ALA A 49 -7.57 -16.52 1.21
CA ALA A 49 -9.02 -16.39 1.07
C ALA A 49 -9.57 -15.09 1.70
N ILE A 50 -9.05 -14.69 2.86
CA ILE A 50 -9.47 -13.48 3.57
C ILE A 50 -9.20 -12.22 2.75
N VAL A 51 -8.08 -12.14 2.06
CA VAL A 51 -7.70 -10.98 1.23
C VAL A 51 -8.68 -10.83 0.06
N LYS A 52 -8.95 -11.93 -0.67
CA LYS A 52 -9.91 -11.94 -1.77
C LYS A 52 -11.33 -11.58 -1.34
N ARG A 53 -11.69 -11.90 -0.10
CA ARG A 53 -13.01 -11.63 0.47
C ARG A 53 -13.17 -10.17 0.91
N ASN A 54 -12.13 -9.61 1.54
CA ASN A 54 -12.25 -8.35 2.27
C ASN A 54 -11.70 -7.13 1.51
N LEU A 55 -10.69 -7.30 0.65
CA LEU A 55 -10.12 -6.18 -0.10
C LEU A 55 -10.89 -5.91 -1.39
N LEU A 56 -11.19 -4.64 -1.61
CA LEU A 56 -11.70 -4.11 -2.88
C LEU A 56 -10.57 -3.68 -3.81
N LYS A 57 -9.42 -3.29 -3.25
CA LYS A 57 -8.21 -2.91 -3.98
C LYS A 57 -6.97 -3.27 -3.17
N TYR A 58 -5.95 -3.73 -3.88
CA TYR A 58 -4.57 -3.77 -3.42
C TYR A 58 -3.67 -3.17 -4.50
N GLU A 59 -2.86 -2.19 -4.14
CA GLU A 59 -1.89 -1.53 -5.04
C GLU A 59 -0.55 -1.35 -4.33
N GLN A 60 0.53 -1.49 -5.08
CA GLN A 60 1.89 -1.22 -4.62
C GLN A 60 2.41 0.02 -5.36
N PHE A 61 2.86 1.01 -4.60
CA PHE A 61 3.63 2.14 -5.12
C PHE A 61 5.08 1.97 -4.71
N HIS A 62 5.97 1.82 -5.68
CA HIS A 62 7.40 1.68 -5.43
C HIS A 62 8.09 3.03 -5.59
N LEU A 63 8.94 3.39 -4.64
CA LEU A 63 9.87 4.48 -4.85
C LEU A 63 10.92 4.02 -5.87
N ASP A 64 11.53 4.95 -6.60
CA ASP A 64 12.56 4.63 -7.57
C ASP A 64 13.71 5.62 -7.42
N PRO A 65 14.91 5.16 -6.99
CA PRO A 65 16.05 6.03 -6.76
C PRO A 65 16.48 6.83 -8.00
N ARG A 66 16.09 6.40 -9.21
CA ARG A 66 16.37 7.14 -10.45
C ARG A 66 15.70 8.51 -10.48
N TYR A 67 14.64 8.71 -9.70
CA TYR A 67 13.97 10.01 -9.58
C TYR A 67 14.52 10.89 -8.46
N ASP A 68 15.43 10.39 -7.62
CA ASP A 68 15.89 11.09 -6.41
C ASP A 68 16.49 12.46 -6.72
N GLU A 69 17.33 12.55 -7.77
CA GLU A 69 17.95 13.82 -8.20
C GLU A 69 16.90 14.81 -8.70
N SER A 70 15.94 14.33 -9.50
CA SER A 70 14.87 15.16 -10.05
C SER A 70 13.92 15.69 -8.97
N ILE A 71 13.64 14.89 -7.94
CA ILE A 71 12.84 15.31 -6.78
C ILE A 71 13.67 16.26 -5.90
N ALA A 72 14.94 15.97 -5.65
CA ALA A 72 15.81 16.82 -4.84
C ALA A 72 16.04 18.21 -5.44
N ALA A 73 15.98 18.33 -6.77
CA ALA A 73 16.03 19.61 -7.47
C ALA A 73 14.76 20.45 -7.31
N GLN A 74 13.65 19.89 -6.82
CA GLN A 74 12.42 20.64 -6.57
C GLN A 74 12.54 21.44 -5.26
N SER A 75 12.24 22.73 -5.32
CA SER A 75 12.26 23.60 -4.13
C SER A 75 11.09 23.38 -3.17
N LEU A 76 10.08 22.59 -3.58
CA LEU A 76 8.83 22.40 -2.86
C LEU A 76 8.84 21.23 -1.86
N ALA A 77 9.76 20.26 -1.98
CA ALA A 77 9.77 19.07 -1.13
C ALA A 77 11.15 18.41 -0.98
N ARG A 78 11.36 17.66 0.12
CA ARG A 78 12.59 16.90 0.40
C ARG A 78 12.44 15.45 -0.08
N SER A 79 13.48 14.87 -0.69
CA SER A 79 13.38 13.56 -1.39
C SER A 79 13.88 12.33 -0.63
N LYS A 80 14.50 12.47 0.55
CA LYS A 80 15.06 11.29 1.25
C LYS A 80 14.03 10.59 2.12
N SER A 81 13.46 9.53 1.60
CA SER A 81 12.60 8.60 2.35
C SER A 81 13.39 7.40 2.87
N ARG A 82 13.07 6.97 4.09
CA ARG A 82 13.56 5.69 4.64
C ARG A 82 12.76 4.48 4.15
N PHE A 83 11.58 4.73 3.60
CA PHE A 83 10.70 3.70 3.08
C PHE A 83 11.10 3.32 1.65
N ARG A 84 10.58 2.20 1.15
CA ARG A 84 10.78 1.73 -0.23
C ARG A 84 9.53 1.84 -1.09
N GLY A 85 8.39 2.06 -0.47
CA GLY A 85 7.14 2.18 -1.18
C GLY A 85 5.95 2.32 -0.25
N ILE A 86 4.76 2.23 -0.83
CA ILE A 86 3.49 2.31 -0.12
C ILE A 86 2.60 1.14 -0.59
N ALA A 87 2.19 0.28 0.34
CA ALA A 87 1.07 -0.63 0.09
C ALA A 87 -0.24 0.14 0.30
N ILE A 88 -1.19 0.01 -0.61
CA ILE A 88 -2.49 0.66 -0.53
C ILE A 88 -3.57 -0.41 -0.55
N PHE A 89 -4.36 -0.47 0.52
CA PHE A 89 -5.50 -1.36 0.66
C PHE A 89 -6.78 -0.55 0.72
N GLU A 90 -7.80 -0.97 -0.03
CA GLU A 90 -9.16 -0.44 0.12
C GLU A 90 -10.12 -1.56 0.53
N ALA A 91 -11.02 -1.25 1.45
CA ALA A 91 -12.08 -2.13 1.89
C ALA A 91 -13.31 -1.31 2.30
N THR A 92 -14.44 -1.99 2.55
CA THR A 92 -15.68 -1.35 2.99
C THR A 92 -15.58 -0.73 4.39
N SER A 93 -14.62 -1.16 5.21
CA SER A 93 -14.32 -0.59 6.54
C SER A 93 -12.90 -0.94 6.97
N LEU A 94 -12.38 -0.26 8.01
CA LEU A 94 -11.05 -0.58 8.56
C LEU A 94 -11.04 -1.96 9.23
N ASP A 95 -12.15 -2.35 9.87
CA ASP A 95 -12.30 -3.67 10.48
C ASP A 95 -12.10 -4.78 9.46
N LYS A 96 -12.59 -4.61 8.22
CA LYS A 96 -12.36 -5.59 7.15
C LYS A 96 -10.90 -5.73 6.75
N ILE A 97 -10.11 -4.67 6.90
CA ILE A 97 -8.65 -4.74 6.69
C ILE A 97 -7.99 -5.42 7.89
N PHE A 98 -8.37 -5.07 9.11
CA PHE A 98 -7.79 -5.67 10.31
C PHE A 98 -8.14 -7.15 10.50
N GLU A 99 -9.31 -7.60 10.04
CA GLU A 99 -9.66 -9.02 9.94
C GLU A 99 -8.60 -9.80 9.13
N ILE A 100 -7.98 -9.20 8.10
CA ILE A 100 -6.90 -9.84 7.34
C ILE A 100 -5.68 -10.04 8.24
N PHE A 101 -5.25 -9.02 8.98
CA PHE A 101 -4.06 -9.10 9.83
C PHE A 101 -4.23 -10.03 11.04
N GLN A 102 -5.47 -10.41 11.36
CA GLN A 102 -5.82 -11.32 12.44
C GLN A 102 -6.15 -12.74 11.95
N ASP A 103 -6.26 -12.94 10.64
CA ASP A 103 -6.67 -14.22 10.04
C ASP A 103 -5.59 -15.29 10.19
N GLU A 104 -6.01 -16.51 10.49
CA GLU A 104 -5.08 -17.63 10.72
C GLU A 104 -4.27 -18.00 9.47
N GLU A 105 -4.84 -17.88 8.27
CA GLU A 105 -4.11 -18.11 7.02
C GLU A 105 -3.10 -16.99 6.77
N TYR A 106 -3.46 -15.73 7.04
CA TYR A 106 -2.51 -14.61 6.97
C TYR A 106 -1.33 -14.81 7.91
N LEU A 107 -1.59 -15.09 9.20
CA LEU A 107 -0.55 -15.30 10.21
C LEU A 107 0.34 -16.50 9.89
N ARG A 108 -0.22 -17.55 9.28
CA ARG A 108 0.52 -18.77 8.94
C ARG A 108 1.29 -18.69 7.62
N VAL A 109 0.78 -17.95 6.63
CA VAL A 109 1.31 -17.95 5.25
C VAL A 109 2.04 -16.64 4.94
N VAL A 110 1.43 -15.50 5.26
CA VAL A 110 1.94 -14.19 4.85
C VAL A 110 2.99 -13.66 5.82
N VAL A 111 2.76 -13.74 7.13
CA VAL A 111 3.74 -13.22 8.11
C VAL A 111 5.12 -13.88 7.95
N PRO A 112 5.26 -15.21 7.75
CA PRO A 112 6.56 -15.81 7.44
C PRO A 112 7.19 -15.33 6.13
N ASP A 113 6.38 -15.02 5.11
CA ASP A 113 6.83 -14.46 3.84
C ASP A 113 7.34 -13.02 4.01
N GLU A 114 6.64 -12.19 4.80
CA GLU A 114 6.99 -10.81 5.10
C GLU A 114 8.39 -10.68 5.76
N HIS A 115 8.77 -11.62 6.64
CA HIS A 115 10.11 -11.63 7.26
C HIS A 115 11.29 -11.70 6.27
N ASN A 116 11.05 -12.02 4.99
CA ASN A 116 12.09 -12.03 3.97
C ASN A 116 12.46 -10.62 3.48
N PHE A 117 11.53 -9.65 3.56
CA PHE A 117 11.73 -8.35 2.93
C PHE A 117 11.23 -7.13 3.73
N PHE A 118 10.33 -7.33 4.68
CA PHE A 118 9.61 -6.25 5.36
C PHE A 118 10.04 -6.09 6.82
N ASP A 119 10.19 -4.85 7.25
CA ASP A 119 10.47 -4.47 8.65
C ASP A 119 9.22 -3.89 9.29
N HIS A 120 8.48 -4.73 10.03
CA HIS A 120 7.24 -4.32 10.70
C HIS A 120 7.47 -3.26 11.78
N GLU A 121 8.61 -3.27 12.47
CA GLU A 121 8.88 -2.35 13.58
C GLU A 121 9.06 -0.91 13.09
N ASN A 122 9.64 -0.75 11.91
CA ASN A 122 9.94 0.56 11.32
C ASN A 122 8.92 1.04 10.27
N ALA A 123 8.00 0.17 9.87
CA ALA A 123 6.88 0.50 9.00
C ALA A 123 5.89 1.46 9.67
N GLN A 124 5.06 2.12 8.87
CA GLN A 124 4.00 2.99 9.38
C GLN A 124 2.67 2.69 8.70
N ILE A 125 1.61 2.63 9.49
CA ILE A 125 0.23 2.48 9.01
C ILE A 125 -0.48 3.82 9.13
N LEU A 126 -1.12 4.25 8.04
CA LEU A 126 -2.02 5.41 8.02
C LEU A 126 -3.35 4.94 7.43
N ALA A 127 -4.47 5.45 7.95
CA ALA A 127 -5.78 5.01 7.51
C ALA A 127 -6.80 6.15 7.55
N GLY A 128 -7.76 6.11 6.64
CA GLY A 128 -8.84 7.10 6.60
C GLY A 128 -9.73 7.00 5.37
N PRO A 129 -10.77 7.84 5.31
CA PRO A 129 -11.50 8.05 4.07
C PRO A 129 -10.61 8.73 3.03
N PHE A 130 -10.97 8.59 1.75
CA PHE A 130 -10.24 9.22 0.65
C PHE A 130 -11.21 9.81 -0.37
N ALA A 131 -10.77 10.79 -1.13
CA ALA A 131 -11.48 11.31 -2.29
C ALA A 131 -10.60 11.12 -3.53
N THR A 132 -11.19 10.65 -4.62
CA THR A 132 -10.52 10.61 -5.92
C THR A 132 -10.90 11.88 -6.67
N ILE A 133 -9.93 12.75 -6.91
CA ILE A 133 -10.15 14.03 -7.59
C ILE A 133 -10.04 13.87 -9.11
N ILE A 134 -9.10 13.03 -9.56
CA ILE A 134 -8.84 12.70 -10.97
C ILE A 134 -8.57 11.20 -11.06
N ASP A 135 -9.28 10.53 -11.96
CA ASP A 135 -9.14 9.11 -12.34
C ASP A 135 -9.69 8.99 -13.76
N LEU A 136 -8.80 8.83 -14.73
CA LEU A 136 -9.08 8.97 -16.18
C LEU A 136 -9.23 7.61 -16.85
#